data_AF-A0A2Z6MIC0-F1
#
_entry.id   AF-A0A2Z6MIC0-F1
#
_cell.length_a   1.000
_cell.length_b   1.000
_cell.length_c   1.000
_cell.angle_alpha   90.00
_cell.angle_beta   90.00
_cell.angle_gamma   90.00
#
_symmetry.space_group_name_H-M   'P 1'
#
loop_
_entity.id
_entity.type
_entity.pdbx_description
1 polymer ?
#
loop_
_entity_poly.entity_id
_entity_poly.type
_entity_poly.pdbx_seq_one_letter_code
_entity_poly.pdbx_strand_id
1 'polypeptide(L)'
;MELEFDPIPIGSCSKEHQNIYQQWFNFADSDSDGRITGNDATKFFAMSNLSRQDLKQVWAIADSKRQGYLGFQEFIIAMQVVSLAQSGHPITHDLLNSDVDLKNLKPPIMEGLDVLLAVPLSSVTSIIDGLKRLYIQKLKPLEVTYRFNDFVSPLLTNSDFDAKPMVMLLGQYSTGAHIGPEPTTDRFVVVMSGPDERSIPGNTVAVQADMPFSGLTTFGTAFLSKFECSQMPHPLLEHITFVDSPGVLSGEKQRTQRAYDFTGVTSWFAAKCDLILLLFDPHKLDISDEFNRVITSLRGHDDKIRVVLNKADQVDTQQLMRVYGALMCSFNDKPVNDAVSGPIGKELFEKEQEDLLSDLKDIPKAACDRRINEFVKRARAAKIHAYIISHLKKEMPAMMGKSKAQQKLIDNLAGEFGKVQREFHLPPGDFPNVEHFRESLRGYNIDKFEKLKPKMIQVVDDMLAYDIPNLLKNFKNPYD
;
A
#
# COMPACT_ATOMS: atom_id res chain seq x y z
N MET A 1 9.23 -43.83 49.68
CA MET A 1 9.78 -42.64 49.01
C MET A 1 8.61 -42.01 48.30
N GLU A 2 7.83 -41.23 49.04
CA GLU A 2 6.69 -40.49 48.49
C GLU A 2 7.29 -39.34 47.65
N LEU A 3 6.89 -39.29 46.38
CA LEU A 3 7.23 -38.20 45.48
C LEU A 3 6.32 -37.02 45.83
N GLU A 4 6.90 -35.99 46.43
CA GLU A 4 6.25 -34.69 46.60
C GLU A 4 5.93 -34.12 45.20
N PHE A 5 4.64 -33.93 44.91
CA PHE A 5 4.19 -33.13 43.79
C PHE A 5 4.19 -31.67 44.22
N ASP A 6 5.14 -30.88 43.71
CA ASP A 6 5.10 -29.43 43.84
C ASP A 6 3.82 -28.87 43.19
N PRO A 7 3.04 -28.03 43.89
CA PRO A 7 1.88 -27.37 43.29
C PRO A 7 2.34 -26.44 42.17
N ILE A 8 1.84 -26.68 40.96
CA ILE A 8 2.17 -25.91 39.76
C ILE A 8 1.66 -24.46 39.93
N PRO A 9 2.49 -23.41 39.74
CA PRO A 9 2.03 -22.03 39.91
C PRO A 9 1.04 -21.62 38.82
N ILE A 10 0.03 -20.86 39.22
CA ILE A 10 -0.95 -20.18 38.36
C ILE A 10 -0.22 -19.42 37.25
N GLY A 11 -0.56 -19.68 35.97
CA GLY A 11 0.05 -19.02 34.80
C GLY A 11 1.18 -19.80 34.11
N SER A 12 1.45 -21.06 34.46
CA SER A 12 2.48 -21.84 33.76
C SER A 12 2.02 -22.22 32.34
N CYS A 13 2.66 -21.66 31.32
CA CYS A 13 2.56 -22.06 29.92
C CYS A 13 3.97 -22.24 29.32
N SER A 14 4.10 -22.96 28.19
CA SER A 14 5.40 -23.20 27.55
C SER A 14 6.11 -21.89 27.17
N LYS A 15 7.45 -21.90 27.07
CA LYS A 15 8.22 -20.70 26.69
C LYS A 15 7.82 -20.20 25.30
N GLU A 16 7.45 -21.10 24.40
CA GLU A 16 6.95 -20.82 23.07
C GLU A 16 5.60 -20.07 23.13
N HIS A 17 4.65 -20.53 23.96
CA HIS A 17 3.37 -19.86 24.15
C HIS A 17 3.51 -18.51 24.88
N GLN A 18 4.44 -18.39 25.83
CA GLN A 18 4.76 -17.10 26.46
C GLN A 18 5.19 -16.05 25.43
N ASN A 19 6.04 -16.43 24.47
CA ASN A 19 6.49 -15.52 23.42
C ASN A 19 5.34 -15.08 22.50
N ILE A 20 4.43 -15.98 22.15
CA ILE A 20 3.23 -15.66 21.36
C ILE A 20 2.32 -14.71 22.13
N TYR A 21 2.01 -15.03 23.38
CA TYR A 21 1.16 -14.19 24.23
C TYR A 21 1.78 -12.84 24.53
N GLN A 22 3.11 -12.73 24.57
CA GLN A 22 3.77 -11.42 24.73
C GLN A 22 3.51 -10.51 23.52
N GLN A 23 3.52 -11.06 22.30
CA GLN A 23 3.20 -10.29 21.11
C GLN A 23 1.74 -9.83 21.11
N TRP A 24 0.84 -10.72 21.52
CA TRP A 24 -0.59 -10.43 21.62
C TRP A 24 -0.90 -9.41 22.71
N PHE A 25 -0.20 -9.52 23.84
CA PHE A 25 -0.28 -8.58 24.95
C PHE A 25 0.12 -7.18 24.49
N ASN A 26 1.26 -7.05 23.80
CA ASN A 26 1.72 -5.77 23.27
C ASN A 26 0.77 -5.19 22.21
N PHE A 27 0.10 -6.04 21.44
CA PHE A 27 -0.91 -5.60 20.47
C PHE A 27 -2.19 -5.11 21.16
N ALA A 28 -2.61 -5.79 22.23
CA ALA A 28 -3.78 -5.41 23.02
C ALA A 28 -3.53 -4.19 23.92
N ASP A 29 -2.28 -3.98 24.35
CA ASP A 29 -1.81 -2.82 25.12
C ASP A 29 -1.61 -1.60 24.20
N SER A 30 -2.71 -0.92 23.90
CA SER A 30 -2.77 0.14 22.89
C SER A 30 -1.95 1.39 23.22
N ASP A 31 -1.64 1.64 24.49
CA ASP A 31 -0.83 2.76 24.97
C ASP A 31 0.55 2.35 25.52
N SER A 32 0.85 1.04 25.52
CA SER A 32 2.15 0.46 25.90
C SER A 32 2.56 0.79 27.33
N ASP A 33 1.58 0.86 28.24
CA ASP A 33 1.79 1.14 29.66
C ASP A 33 2.02 -0.15 30.49
N GLY A 34 1.95 -1.32 29.83
CA GLY A 34 2.08 -2.63 30.44
C GLY A 34 0.77 -3.13 31.06
N ARG A 35 -0.38 -2.56 30.71
CA ARG A 35 -1.69 -2.88 31.28
C ARG A 35 -2.76 -2.89 30.19
N ILE A 36 -3.53 -3.98 30.14
CA ILE A 36 -4.70 -4.05 29.26
C ILE A 36 -5.94 -3.65 30.06
N THR A 37 -6.54 -2.52 29.71
CA THR A 37 -7.78 -2.06 30.35
C THR A 37 -8.99 -2.88 29.89
N GLY A 38 -10.11 -2.81 30.62
CA GLY A 38 -11.35 -3.50 30.22
C GLY A 38 -11.85 -3.12 28.82
N ASN A 39 -11.61 -1.89 28.37
CA ASN A 39 -11.98 -1.44 27.03
C ASN A 39 -11.11 -2.08 25.95
N ASP A 40 -9.81 -2.22 26.21
CA ASP A 40 -8.85 -2.81 25.29
C ASP A 40 -9.04 -4.33 25.21
N ALA A 41 -9.22 -4.97 26.37
CA ALA A 41 -9.56 -6.38 26.46
C ALA A 41 -10.88 -6.71 25.74
N THR A 42 -11.89 -5.86 25.84
CA THR A 42 -13.18 -6.08 25.13
C THR A 42 -12.98 -6.11 23.61
N LYS A 43 -12.16 -5.21 23.06
CA LYS A 43 -11.87 -5.19 21.62
C LYS A 43 -11.05 -6.41 21.20
N PHE A 44 -10.01 -6.72 21.97
CA PHE A 44 -9.10 -7.81 21.67
C PHE A 44 -9.77 -9.18 21.82
N PHE A 45 -10.48 -9.44 22.93
CA PHE A 45 -11.14 -10.72 23.16
C PHE A 45 -12.31 -10.97 22.20
N ALA A 46 -12.94 -9.94 21.64
CA ALA A 46 -13.98 -10.12 20.63
C ALA A 46 -13.49 -10.90 19.39
N MET A 47 -12.18 -10.87 19.11
CA MET A 47 -11.56 -11.65 18.03
C MET A 47 -11.60 -13.16 18.28
N SER A 48 -11.88 -13.62 19.50
CA SER A 48 -12.01 -15.05 19.83
C SER A 48 -13.33 -15.68 19.38
N ASN A 49 -14.27 -14.88 18.85
CA ASN A 49 -15.64 -15.30 18.49
C ASN A 49 -16.48 -15.90 19.63
N LEU A 50 -16.04 -15.75 20.89
CA LEU A 50 -16.85 -16.09 22.05
C LEU A 50 -18.01 -15.09 22.24
N SER A 51 -19.09 -15.54 22.88
CA SER A 51 -20.23 -14.67 23.14
C SER A 51 -19.86 -13.54 24.12
N ARG A 52 -20.58 -12.41 24.09
CA ARG A 52 -20.36 -11.32 25.05
C ARG A 52 -20.50 -11.76 26.51
N GLN A 53 -21.29 -12.80 26.78
CA GLN A 53 -21.45 -13.36 28.11
C GLN A 53 -20.19 -14.11 28.55
N ASP A 54 -19.63 -14.93 27.66
CA ASP A 54 -18.39 -15.68 27.88
C ASP A 54 -17.20 -14.74 28.07
N LEU A 55 -17.10 -13.68 27.27
CA LEU A 55 -16.01 -12.69 27.39
C LEU A 55 -16.02 -11.96 28.75
N LYS A 56 -17.21 -11.70 29.32
CA LYS A 56 -17.32 -11.15 30.67
C LYS A 56 -16.81 -12.12 31.72
N GLN A 57 -17.04 -13.42 31.55
CA GLN A 57 -16.55 -14.46 32.45
C GLN A 57 -15.02 -14.62 32.33
N VAL A 58 -14.48 -14.63 31.10
CA VAL A 58 -13.02 -14.61 30.85
C VAL A 58 -12.37 -13.45 31.59
N TRP A 59 -12.92 -12.24 31.45
CA TRP A 59 -12.41 -11.06 32.16
C TRP A 59 -12.46 -11.23 33.68
N ALA A 60 -13.58 -11.71 34.22
CA ALA A 60 -13.75 -11.87 35.67
C ALA A 60 -12.79 -12.91 36.28
N ILE A 61 -12.44 -13.95 35.52
CA ILE A 61 -11.47 -14.97 35.94
C ILE A 61 -10.03 -14.41 35.89
N ALA A 62 -9.69 -13.69 34.81
CA ALA A 62 -8.38 -13.08 34.63
C ALA A 62 -8.10 -11.94 35.62
N ASP A 63 -9.08 -11.05 35.85
CA ASP A 63 -9.02 -9.97 36.84
C ASP A 63 -9.50 -10.44 38.23
N SER A 64 -8.98 -11.58 38.70
CA SER A 64 -9.36 -12.17 40.00
C SER A 64 -9.09 -11.24 41.19
N LYS A 65 -8.10 -10.35 41.06
CA LYS A 65 -7.73 -9.32 42.05
C LYS A 65 -8.59 -8.06 41.97
N ARG A 66 -9.49 -7.95 40.99
CA ARG A 66 -10.36 -6.78 40.75
C ARG A 66 -9.59 -5.46 40.64
N GLN A 67 -8.44 -5.49 40.00
CA GLN A 67 -7.58 -4.33 39.82
C GLN A 67 -8.02 -3.45 38.65
N GLY A 68 -8.92 -3.94 37.79
CA GLY A 68 -9.50 -3.19 36.67
C GLY A 68 -8.63 -3.17 35.41
N TYR A 69 -7.51 -3.90 35.42
CA TYR A 69 -6.60 -4.08 34.28
C TYR A 69 -5.94 -5.46 34.34
N LEU A 70 -5.46 -5.95 33.20
CA LEU A 70 -4.69 -7.20 33.12
C LEU A 70 -3.21 -6.88 32.90
N GLY A 71 -2.35 -7.35 33.80
CA GLY A 71 -0.93 -7.46 33.53
C GLY A 71 -0.63 -8.67 32.65
N PHE A 72 0.62 -8.87 32.29
CA PHE A 72 1.01 -9.97 31.38
C PHE A 72 0.61 -11.36 31.89
N GLN A 73 0.73 -11.61 33.19
CA GLN A 73 0.34 -12.89 33.79
C GLN A 73 -1.18 -13.10 33.77
N GLU A 74 -1.95 -12.07 34.13
CA GLU A 74 -3.41 -12.13 34.07
C GLU A 74 -3.92 -12.27 32.63
N PHE A 75 -3.21 -11.70 31.65
CA PHE A 75 -3.51 -11.89 30.23
C PHE A 75 -3.25 -13.32 29.74
N ILE A 76 -2.18 -13.98 30.19
CA ILE A 76 -1.94 -15.40 29.89
C ILE A 76 -3.10 -16.26 30.40
N ILE A 77 -3.58 -15.98 31.62
CA ILE A 77 -4.75 -16.67 32.20
C ILE A 77 -5.97 -16.45 31.31
N ALA A 78 -6.22 -15.21 30.86
CA ALA A 78 -7.31 -14.92 29.93
C ALA A 78 -7.21 -15.76 28.64
N MET A 79 -6.02 -15.86 28.03
CA MET A 79 -5.81 -16.64 26.80
C MET A 79 -6.03 -18.14 27.00
N GLN A 80 -5.61 -18.69 28.13
CA GLN A 80 -5.86 -20.09 28.47
C GLN A 80 -7.35 -20.37 28.65
N VAL A 81 -8.09 -19.49 29.33
CA VAL A 81 -9.54 -19.63 29.52
C VAL A 81 -10.27 -19.54 28.17
N VAL A 82 -9.87 -18.63 27.29
CA VAL A 82 -10.43 -18.55 25.92
C VAL A 82 -10.18 -19.84 25.14
N SER A 83 -8.97 -20.40 25.21
CA SER A 83 -8.64 -21.65 24.51
C SER A 83 -9.46 -22.85 25.03
N LEU A 84 -9.68 -22.93 26.34
CA LEU A 84 -10.56 -23.94 26.94
C LEU A 84 -12.01 -23.79 26.46
N ALA A 85 -12.52 -22.56 26.42
CA ALA A 85 -13.86 -22.24 25.94
C ALA A 85 -14.05 -22.63 24.47
N GLN A 86 -13.09 -22.28 23.61
CA GLN A 86 -13.09 -22.66 22.20
C GLN A 86 -12.97 -24.17 21.99
N SER A 87 -12.32 -24.87 22.92
CA SER A 87 -12.25 -26.33 22.95
C SER A 87 -13.53 -27.00 23.51
N GLY A 88 -14.58 -26.23 23.80
CA GLY A 88 -15.88 -26.72 24.25
C GLY A 88 -16.02 -26.91 25.76
N HIS A 89 -15.07 -26.45 26.57
CA HIS A 89 -15.14 -26.55 28.03
C HIS A 89 -15.97 -25.38 28.62
N PRO A 90 -16.76 -25.61 29.68
CA PRO A 90 -17.55 -24.56 30.31
C PRO A 90 -16.65 -23.58 31.08
N ILE A 91 -16.83 -22.26 30.87
CA ILE A 91 -16.04 -21.22 31.53
C ILE A 91 -16.42 -21.11 33.01
N THR A 92 -15.68 -21.81 33.88
CA THR A 92 -15.87 -21.78 35.34
C THR A 92 -14.58 -21.43 36.07
N HIS A 93 -14.68 -20.90 37.29
CA HIS A 93 -13.52 -20.58 38.14
C HIS A 93 -12.70 -21.82 38.54
N ASP A 94 -13.27 -23.02 38.44
CA ASP A 94 -12.64 -24.30 38.82
C ASP A 94 -11.86 -24.98 37.67
N LEU A 95 -11.90 -24.40 36.46
CA LEU A 95 -11.19 -24.92 35.27
C LEU A 95 -9.67 -24.99 35.43
N LEU A 96 -9.09 -24.14 36.29
CA LEU A 96 -7.63 -24.06 36.48
C LEU A 96 -7.11 -25.13 37.45
N ASN A 97 -7.99 -25.93 38.06
CA ASN A 97 -7.67 -26.99 39.02
C ASN A 97 -7.99 -28.40 38.51
N SER A 98 -8.52 -28.54 37.28
CA SER A 98 -8.82 -29.84 36.68
C SER A 98 -7.60 -30.41 35.96
N ASP A 99 -7.60 -31.72 35.72
CA ASP A 99 -6.55 -32.59 35.14
C ASP A 99 -6.10 -32.22 33.69
N VAL A 100 -6.20 -30.94 33.31
CA VAL A 100 -5.91 -30.41 31.98
C VAL A 100 -4.44 -29.99 31.91
N ASP A 101 -3.73 -30.49 30.89
CA ASP A 101 -2.34 -30.10 30.62
C ASP A 101 -2.25 -28.66 30.06
N LEU A 102 -2.28 -27.69 30.99
CA LEU A 102 -2.21 -26.25 30.69
C LEU A 102 -0.90 -25.83 29.97
N LYS A 103 0.15 -26.66 30.01
CA LYS A 103 1.44 -26.38 29.36
C LYS A 103 1.38 -26.63 27.85
N ASN A 104 0.58 -27.61 27.42
CA ASN A 104 0.45 -28.02 26.02
C ASN A 104 -0.87 -27.59 25.37
N LEU A 105 -1.67 -26.77 26.05
CA LEU A 105 -2.90 -26.21 25.49
C LEU A 105 -2.57 -25.35 24.26
N LYS A 106 -3.21 -25.64 23.12
CA LYS A 106 -3.03 -24.85 21.90
C LYS A 106 -3.48 -23.40 22.14
N PRO A 107 -2.79 -22.39 21.58
CA PRO A 107 -3.24 -21.00 21.67
C PRO A 107 -4.66 -20.84 21.10
N PRO A 108 -5.48 -19.93 21.64
CA PRO A 108 -6.82 -19.71 21.12
C PRO A 108 -6.77 -19.14 19.70
N ILE A 109 -7.80 -19.43 18.91
CA ILE A 109 -7.96 -18.84 17.57
C ILE A 109 -8.50 -17.42 17.75
N MET A 110 -7.76 -16.44 17.26
CA MET A 110 -8.13 -15.03 17.31
C MET A 110 -8.30 -14.54 15.86
N GLU A 111 -9.54 -14.41 15.40
CA GLU A 111 -9.87 -14.11 14.00
C GLU A 111 -9.20 -12.80 13.53
N GLY A 112 -8.42 -12.89 12.46
CA GLY A 112 -7.67 -11.77 11.89
C GLY A 112 -6.42 -11.35 12.67
N LEU A 113 -6.15 -11.94 13.85
CA LEU A 113 -4.95 -11.62 14.63
C LEU A 113 -3.68 -12.15 13.97
N ASP A 114 -3.78 -13.30 13.32
CA ASP A 114 -2.74 -13.87 12.46
C ASP A 114 -2.36 -12.89 11.36
N VAL A 115 -3.33 -12.30 10.63
CA VAL A 115 -3.09 -11.28 9.60
C VAL A 115 -2.47 -10.01 10.19
N LEU A 116 -2.87 -9.63 11.41
CA LEU A 116 -2.34 -8.46 12.12
C LEU A 116 -0.93 -8.67 12.67
N LEU A 117 -0.53 -9.93 12.90
CA LEU A 117 0.76 -10.34 13.45
C LEU A 117 1.65 -11.11 12.46
N ALA A 118 1.26 -11.21 11.18
CA ALA A 118 1.79 -12.12 10.16
C ALA A 118 3.24 -11.89 9.69
N VAL A 119 4.17 -11.44 10.55
CA VAL A 119 5.60 -11.64 10.29
C VAL A 119 6.32 -12.01 11.60
N PRO A 120 6.53 -13.31 11.87
CA PRO A 120 7.44 -13.75 12.92
C PRO A 120 8.84 -13.12 12.74
N LEU A 121 9.53 -12.83 13.85
CA LEU A 121 10.90 -12.29 13.88
C LEU A 121 11.93 -13.12 13.08
N SER A 122 11.63 -14.39 12.80
CA SER A 122 12.46 -15.35 12.06
C SER A 122 12.21 -15.40 10.54
N SER A 123 11.23 -14.66 10.00
CA SER A 123 10.73 -14.87 8.63
C SER A 123 11.01 -13.73 7.64
N VAL A 124 11.93 -12.80 7.94
CA VAL A 124 12.38 -11.85 6.91
C VAL A 124 13.25 -12.63 5.92
N THR A 125 12.70 -12.96 4.76
CA THR A 125 13.41 -13.71 3.71
C THR A 125 13.90 -12.82 2.57
N SER A 126 13.34 -11.61 2.48
CA SER A 126 13.62 -10.66 1.41
C SER A 126 13.57 -9.20 1.89
N ILE A 127 14.02 -8.28 1.04
CA ILE A 127 13.87 -6.84 1.23
C ILE A 127 12.38 -6.48 1.38
N ILE A 128 11.50 -7.07 0.57
CA ILE A 128 10.07 -6.78 0.57
C ILE A 128 9.42 -7.17 1.91
N ASP A 129 9.74 -8.35 2.45
CA ASP A 129 9.26 -8.78 3.78
C ASP A 129 9.73 -7.82 4.88
N GLY A 130 10.99 -7.36 4.76
CA GLY A 130 11.56 -6.39 5.68
C GLY A 130 10.82 -5.05 5.64
N LEU A 131 10.58 -4.50 4.45
CA LEU A 131 9.83 -3.24 4.29
C LEU A 131 8.38 -3.38 4.80
N LYS A 132 7.71 -4.48 4.49
CA LYS A 132 6.36 -4.80 4.97
C LYS A 132 6.30 -4.83 6.49
N ARG A 133 7.29 -5.46 7.13
CA ARG A 133 7.42 -5.49 8.60
C ARG A 133 7.66 -4.09 9.17
N LEU A 134 8.61 -3.35 8.62
CA LEU A 134 8.91 -1.98 9.08
C LEU A 134 7.69 -1.07 8.94
N TYR A 135 6.92 -1.22 7.86
CA TYR A 135 5.65 -0.52 7.68
C TYR A 135 4.69 -0.80 8.82
N ILE A 136 4.35 -2.08 9.05
CA ILE A 136 3.34 -2.48 10.04
C ILE A 136 3.76 -2.06 11.45
N GLN A 137 5.03 -2.26 11.81
CA GLN A 137 5.52 -2.05 13.17
C GLN A 137 5.84 -0.60 13.49
N LYS A 138 6.33 0.18 12.52
CA LYS A 138 6.92 1.50 12.77
C LYS A 138 6.21 2.65 12.08
N LEU A 139 5.79 2.48 10.84
CA LEU A 139 5.19 3.56 10.06
C LEU A 139 3.66 3.64 10.17
N LYS A 140 2.96 2.51 10.05
CA LYS A 140 1.49 2.42 10.10
C LYS A 140 0.88 3.02 11.38
N PRO A 141 1.44 2.82 12.59
CA PRO A 141 0.92 3.47 13.79
C PRO A 141 0.92 5.00 13.69
N LEU A 142 1.97 5.58 13.11
CA LEU A 142 2.08 7.02 12.87
C LEU A 142 1.00 7.48 11.88
N GLU A 143 0.86 6.77 10.76
CA GLU A 143 -0.14 7.08 9.74
C GLU A 143 -1.57 7.06 10.30
N VAL A 144 -1.91 6.04 11.09
CA VAL A 144 -3.24 5.91 11.72
C VAL A 144 -3.47 7.01 12.75
N THR A 145 -2.49 7.28 13.63
CA THR A 145 -2.63 8.28 14.70
C THR A 145 -2.88 9.68 14.14
N TYR A 146 -2.20 10.03 13.05
CA TYR A 146 -2.30 11.34 12.41
C TYR A 146 -3.21 11.36 11.18
N ARG A 147 -3.97 10.29 10.93
CA ARG A 147 -4.96 10.19 9.83
C ARG A 147 -4.38 10.44 8.44
N PHE A 148 -3.18 9.92 8.18
CA PHE A 148 -2.49 10.10 6.91
C PHE A 148 -3.31 9.60 5.70
N ASN A 149 -4.09 8.53 5.89
CA ASN A 149 -4.94 7.93 4.88
C ASN A 149 -6.06 8.85 4.37
N ASP A 150 -6.49 9.81 5.17
CA ASP A 150 -7.57 10.74 4.83
C ASP A 150 -7.09 11.96 4.05
N PHE A 151 -5.77 12.22 4.06
CA PHE A 151 -5.17 13.45 3.51
C PHE A 151 -4.22 13.21 2.36
N VAL A 152 -3.48 12.10 2.37
CA VAL A 152 -2.35 11.89 1.47
C VAL A 152 -2.53 10.63 0.64
N SER A 153 -2.60 9.46 1.28
CA SER A 153 -2.78 8.20 0.55
C SER A 153 -3.25 7.07 1.47
N PRO A 154 -4.06 6.11 0.97
CA PRO A 154 -4.55 4.98 1.76
C PRO A 154 -3.44 4.20 2.47
N LEU A 155 -3.80 3.50 3.54
CA LEU A 155 -2.88 2.58 4.23
C LEU A 155 -2.49 1.45 3.27
N LEU A 156 -1.19 1.12 3.24
CA LEU A 156 -0.70 -0.02 2.47
C LEU A 156 -1.23 -1.33 3.04
N THR A 157 -1.60 -2.22 2.12
CA THR A 157 -2.01 -3.61 2.39
C THR A 157 -0.85 -4.56 2.12
N ASN A 158 -0.96 -5.82 2.57
CA ASN A 158 0.03 -6.84 2.26
C ASN A 158 0.23 -7.00 0.75
N SER A 159 -0.86 -6.98 -0.01
CA SER A 159 -0.88 -7.11 -1.47
C SER A 159 -0.17 -5.94 -2.17
N ASP A 160 -0.07 -4.76 -1.56
CA ASP A 160 0.74 -3.66 -2.11
C ASP A 160 2.25 -3.94 -2.03
N PHE A 161 2.70 -4.68 -1.01
CA PHE A 161 4.10 -5.12 -0.90
C PHE A 161 4.38 -6.33 -1.78
N ASP A 162 3.45 -7.28 -1.79
CA ASP A 162 3.62 -8.59 -2.44
C ASP A 162 3.31 -8.53 -3.95
N ALA A 163 2.72 -7.42 -4.44
CA ALA A 163 2.45 -7.21 -5.86
C ALA A 163 3.72 -7.44 -6.70
N LYS A 164 3.58 -8.02 -7.88
CA LYS A 164 4.70 -8.09 -8.84
C LYS A 164 4.86 -6.75 -9.56
N PRO A 165 6.06 -6.44 -10.07
CA PRO A 165 6.24 -5.29 -10.94
C PRO A 165 5.23 -5.26 -12.07
N MET A 166 4.67 -4.08 -12.36
CA MET A 166 3.63 -3.92 -13.37
C MET A 166 4.09 -3.12 -14.58
N VAL A 167 3.80 -3.63 -15.78
CA VAL A 167 4.05 -2.94 -17.06
C VAL A 167 2.72 -2.57 -17.70
N MET A 168 2.47 -1.27 -17.84
CA MET A 168 1.27 -0.78 -18.51
C MET A 168 1.53 -0.56 -20.00
N LEU A 169 0.68 -1.10 -20.85
CA LEU A 169 0.61 -0.82 -22.27
C LEU A 169 -0.46 0.25 -22.51
N LEU A 170 -0.05 1.40 -23.04
CA LEU A 170 -0.93 2.52 -23.29
C LEU A 170 -0.70 3.03 -24.71
N GLY A 171 -1.73 3.04 -25.53
CA GLY A 171 -1.61 3.48 -26.90
C GLY A 171 -2.94 3.93 -27.50
N GLN A 172 -2.87 4.57 -28.65
CA GLN A 172 -4.07 4.84 -29.43
C GLN A 172 -4.64 3.56 -30.04
N TYR A 173 -5.86 3.66 -30.54
CA TYR A 173 -6.49 2.56 -31.23
C TYR A 173 -5.64 2.02 -32.42
N SER A 174 -5.53 0.69 -32.55
CA SER A 174 -4.74 -0.02 -33.57
C SER A 174 -3.20 0.09 -33.48
N THR A 175 -2.62 0.57 -32.38
CA THR A 175 -1.14 0.68 -32.22
C THR A 175 -0.46 -0.62 -31.77
N GLY A 176 -1.17 -1.77 -31.77
CA GLY A 176 -0.57 -3.10 -31.62
C GLY A 176 -0.72 -3.77 -30.26
N ALA A 177 -1.46 -3.20 -29.32
CA ALA A 177 -1.76 -3.86 -28.04
C ALA A 177 -2.70 -5.08 -28.18
N HIS A 178 -3.55 -5.12 -29.22
CA HIS A 178 -4.35 -6.29 -29.60
C HIS A 178 -4.57 -6.40 -31.11
N ILE A 179 -4.69 -7.65 -31.59
CA ILE A 179 -4.78 -8.04 -33.00
C ILE A 179 -6.25 -7.98 -33.46
N GLY A 180 -6.65 -6.89 -34.12
CA GLY A 180 -7.97 -6.78 -34.77
C GLY A 180 -8.14 -5.48 -35.58
N PRO A 181 -8.81 -5.51 -36.74
CA PRO A 181 -9.07 -4.31 -37.57
C PRO A 181 -10.22 -3.42 -37.03
N GLU A 182 -11.05 -3.91 -36.10
CA GLU A 182 -12.17 -3.19 -35.46
C GLU A 182 -11.97 -3.01 -33.94
N PRO A 183 -12.60 -2.00 -33.28
CA PRO A 183 -12.45 -1.73 -31.85
C PRO A 183 -12.78 -2.95 -31.00
N THR A 184 -11.77 -3.77 -30.74
CA THR A 184 -11.94 -5.13 -30.22
C THR A 184 -11.83 -5.18 -28.70
N THR A 185 -11.17 -4.19 -28.09
CA THR A 185 -10.96 -4.14 -26.64
C THR A 185 -11.43 -2.79 -26.07
N ASP A 186 -12.52 -2.84 -25.31
CA ASP A 186 -13.03 -1.72 -24.52
C ASP A 186 -12.75 -1.90 -23.01
N ARG A 187 -11.88 -2.86 -22.67
CA ARG A 187 -11.57 -3.28 -21.30
C ARG A 187 -10.11 -3.07 -20.92
N PHE A 188 -9.89 -2.78 -19.64
CA PHE A 188 -8.58 -2.96 -19.03
C PHE A 188 -8.40 -4.44 -18.70
N VAL A 189 -7.28 -5.02 -19.14
CA VAL A 189 -6.96 -6.42 -18.90
C VAL A 189 -5.64 -6.49 -18.15
N VAL A 190 -5.67 -7.00 -16.93
CA VAL A 190 -4.46 -7.37 -16.19
C VAL A 190 -4.10 -8.80 -16.55
N VAL A 191 -2.90 -9.02 -17.06
CA VAL A 191 -2.36 -10.36 -17.35
C VAL A 191 -1.32 -10.70 -16.28
N MET A 192 -1.59 -11.73 -15.49
CA MET A 192 -0.73 -12.13 -14.38
C MET A 192 -0.56 -13.66 -14.27
N SER A 193 0.39 -14.11 -13.47
CA SER A 193 0.59 -15.53 -13.24
C SER A 193 -0.56 -16.12 -12.42
N GLY A 194 -0.99 -17.31 -12.81
CA GLY A 194 -1.89 -18.16 -12.04
C GLY A 194 -1.60 -19.63 -12.32
N PRO A 195 -2.14 -20.54 -11.50
CA PRO A 195 -1.93 -21.98 -11.68
C PRO A 195 -2.57 -22.51 -12.97
N ASP A 196 -3.66 -21.89 -13.40
CA ASP A 196 -4.48 -22.30 -14.53
C ASP A 196 -4.85 -21.09 -15.40
N GLU A 197 -5.13 -21.35 -16.68
CA GLU A 197 -5.66 -20.34 -17.58
C GLU A 197 -7.09 -19.98 -17.20
N ARG A 198 -7.31 -18.74 -16.75
CA ARG A 198 -8.65 -18.25 -16.35
C ARG A 198 -8.81 -16.76 -16.56
N SER A 199 -10.05 -16.33 -16.82
CA SER A 199 -10.45 -14.93 -16.82
C SER A 199 -11.34 -14.65 -15.61
N ILE A 200 -11.00 -13.61 -14.86
CA ILE A 200 -11.68 -13.20 -13.62
C ILE A 200 -12.30 -11.82 -13.86
N PRO A 201 -13.63 -11.66 -13.70
CA PRO A 201 -14.30 -10.38 -13.87
C PRO A 201 -13.86 -9.32 -12.85
N GLY A 202 -13.79 -8.06 -13.28
CA GLY A 202 -13.27 -6.95 -12.47
C GLY A 202 -13.97 -6.73 -11.12
N ASN A 203 -15.29 -6.97 -11.04
CA ASN A 203 -16.03 -6.92 -9.77
C ASN A 203 -15.49 -7.92 -8.73
N THR A 204 -15.05 -9.10 -9.16
CA THR A 204 -14.47 -10.14 -8.30
C THR A 204 -13.02 -9.80 -7.95
N VAL A 205 -12.25 -9.34 -8.94
CA VAL A 205 -10.84 -8.94 -8.77
C VAL A 205 -10.71 -7.81 -7.74
N ALA A 206 -11.64 -6.85 -7.76
CA ALA A 206 -11.58 -5.67 -6.88
C ALA A 206 -11.97 -5.96 -5.41
N VAL A 207 -12.44 -7.16 -5.07
CA VAL A 207 -12.77 -7.55 -3.69
C VAL A 207 -11.86 -8.65 -3.14
N GLN A 208 -10.98 -9.22 -3.97
CA GLN A 208 -10.00 -10.22 -3.55
C GLN A 208 -8.88 -9.56 -2.74
N ALA A 209 -8.77 -9.94 -1.46
CA ALA A 209 -7.83 -9.33 -0.54
C ALA A 209 -6.37 -9.59 -0.92
N ASP A 210 -6.08 -10.71 -1.58
CA ASP A 210 -4.78 -11.13 -2.09
C ASP A 210 -4.38 -10.44 -3.41
N MET A 211 -5.24 -9.59 -3.97
CA MET A 211 -4.95 -8.85 -5.20
C MET A 211 -4.77 -7.34 -4.97
N PRO A 212 -3.82 -6.67 -5.66
CA PRO A 212 -3.52 -5.25 -5.46
C PRO A 212 -4.50 -4.30 -6.15
N PHE A 213 -5.73 -4.75 -6.45
CA PHE A 213 -6.70 -4.05 -7.30
C PHE A 213 -7.94 -3.55 -6.54
N SER A 214 -7.98 -3.71 -5.22
CA SER A 214 -9.12 -3.27 -4.40
C SER A 214 -9.42 -1.77 -4.49
N GLY A 215 -8.38 -0.96 -4.70
CA GLY A 215 -8.51 0.48 -4.94
C GLY A 215 -9.34 0.84 -6.18
N LEU A 216 -9.50 -0.06 -7.15
CA LEU A 216 -10.29 0.19 -8.36
C LEU A 216 -11.81 0.25 -8.09
N THR A 217 -12.26 -0.19 -6.91
CA THR A 217 -13.66 -0.06 -6.50
C THR A 217 -14.17 1.38 -6.49
N THR A 218 -13.27 2.37 -6.32
CA THR A 218 -13.63 3.80 -6.32
C THR A 218 -14.16 4.29 -7.67
N PHE A 219 -13.84 3.61 -8.77
CA PHE A 219 -14.34 3.94 -10.11
C PHE A 219 -15.72 3.33 -10.41
N GLY A 220 -16.27 2.54 -9.47
CA GLY A 220 -17.63 2.02 -9.50
C GLY A 220 -17.87 0.90 -10.52
N THR A 221 -19.09 0.37 -10.49
CA THR A 221 -19.50 -0.81 -11.28
C THR A 221 -19.38 -0.60 -12.79
N ALA A 222 -19.57 0.64 -13.28
CA ALA A 222 -19.42 0.96 -14.69
C ALA A 222 -18.00 0.64 -15.20
N PHE A 223 -16.97 1.03 -14.45
CA PHE A 223 -15.59 0.66 -14.75
C PHE A 223 -15.33 -0.82 -14.51
N LEU A 224 -15.75 -1.37 -13.37
CA LEU A 224 -15.44 -2.76 -13.01
C LEU A 224 -16.03 -3.79 -13.99
N SER A 225 -17.09 -3.43 -14.73
CA SER A 225 -17.64 -4.22 -15.85
C SER A 225 -16.75 -4.23 -17.11
N LYS A 226 -15.82 -3.27 -17.21
CA LYS A 226 -14.81 -3.10 -18.26
C LYS A 226 -13.40 -3.35 -17.73
N PHE A 227 -13.28 -4.09 -16.63
CA PHE A 227 -12.02 -4.51 -16.05
C PHE A 227 -12.00 -6.04 -15.93
N GLU A 228 -10.86 -6.64 -16.24
CA GLU A 228 -10.69 -8.08 -16.28
C GLU A 228 -9.28 -8.46 -15.83
N CYS A 229 -9.14 -9.59 -15.14
CA CYS A 229 -7.86 -10.19 -14.82
C CYS A 229 -7.76 -11.55 -15.54
N SER A 230 -6.83 -11.66 -16.48
CA SER A 230 -6.45 -12.90 -17.14
C SER A 230 -5.25 -13.51 -16.40
N GLN A 231 -5.39 -14.76 -15.98
CA GLN A 231 -4.33 -15.52 -15.33
C GLN A 231 -3.93 -16.70 -16.19
N MET A 232 -2.64 -17.00 -16.22
CA MET A 232 -2.10 -18.21 -16.86
C MET A 232 -0.74 -18.59 -16.28
N PRO A 233 -0.36 -19.88 -16.33
CA PRO A 233 0.98 -20.30 -15.94
C PRO A 233 1.97 -19.92 -17.06
N HIS A 234 2.83 -18.94 -16.78
CA HIS A 234 3.87 -18.52 -17.73
C HIS A 234 5.11 -18.00 -16.99
N PRO A 235 6.34 -18.42 -17.34
CA PRO A 235 7.57 -18.02 -16.64
C PRO A 235 7.77 -16.50 -16.54
N LEU A 236 7.45 -15.74 -17.60
CA LEU A 236 7.52 -14.28 -17.55
C LEU A 236 6.56 -13.67 -16.52
N LEU A 237 5.37 -14.26 -16.38
CA LEU A 237 4.34 -13.78 -15.46
C LEU A 237 4.65 -14.14 -14.00
N GLU A 238 5.63 -15.02 -13.77
CA GLU A 238 6.17 -15.28 -12.44
C GLU A 238 6.89 -14.04 -11.89
N HIS A 239 7.40 -13.18 -12.76
CA HIS A 239 8.20 -12.01 -12.40
C HIS A 239 7.50 -10.67 -12.68
N ILE A 240 6.61 -10.60 -13.66
CA ILE A 240 5.99 -9.34 -14.12
C ILE A 240 4.48 -9.53 -14.31
N THR A 241 3.71 -8.49 -14.05
CA THR A 241 2.29 -8.38 -14.42
C THR A 241 2.14 -7.36 -15.54
N PHE A 242 1.38 -7.69 -16.59
CA PHE A 242 1.06 -6.73 -17.64
C PHE A 242 -0.31 -6.12 -17.40
N VAL A 243 -0.45 -4.83 -17.70
CA VAL A 243 -1.71 -4.12 -17.71
C VAL A 243 -1.93 -3.64 -19.13
N ASP A 244 -2.84 -4.28 -19.85
CA ASP A 244 -3.31 -3.79 -21.13
C ASP A 244 -4.46 -2.80 -20.92
N SER A 245 -4.37 -1.66 -21.61
CA SER A 245 -5.38 -0.60 -21.54
C SER A 245 -6.17 -0.51 -22.85
N PRO A 246 -7.46 -0.15 -22.79
CA PRO A 246 -8.23 0.15 -23.99
C PRO A 246 -7.53 1.25 -24.79
N GLY A 247 -7.53 1.11 -26.13
CA GLY A 247 -7.01 2.13 -27.02
C GLY A 247 -7.62 3.51 -26.74
N VAL A 248 -6.78 4.55 -26.65
CA VAL A 248 -7.27 5.91 -26.45
C VAL A 248 -8.00 6.38 -27.70
N LEU A 249 -9.19 6.96 -27.49
CA LEU A 249 -10.09 7.33 -28.57
C LEU A 249 -9.69 8.70 -29.14
N SER A 250 -9.78 8.84 -30.47
CA SER A 250 -9.37 10.05 -31.16
C SER A 250 -10.50 11.07 -31.37
N GLY A 251 -11.76 10.75 -31.05
CA GLY A 251 -12.92 11.61 -31.30
C GLY A 251 -13.91 11.80 -30.13
N GLU A 252 -14.48 13.00 -30.04
CA GLU A 252 -15.40 13.43 -28.96
C GLU A 252 -16.69 12.59 -28.85
N LYS A 253 -17.21 12.09 -29.98
CA LYS A 253 -18.40 11.20 -30.02
C LYS A 253 -18.15 9.79 -29.47
N GLN A 254 -16.91 9.32 -29.46
CA GLN A 254 -16.55 8.02 -28.90
C GLN A 254 -16.28 8.14 -27.39
N ARG A 255 -15.83 9.31 -26.92
CA ARG A 255 -15.63 9.59 -25.47
C ARG A 255 -16.91 9.49 -24.67
N THR A 256 -18.01 10.01 -25.19
CA THR A 256 -19.32 9.97 -24.52
C THR A 256 -19.88 8.56 -24.35
N GLN A 257 -19.25 7.54 -24.95
CA GLN A 257 -19.61 6.13 -24.74
C GLN A 257 -18.98 5.51 -23.49
N ARG A 258 -17.90 6.09 -22.92
CA ARG A 258 -17.30 5.57 -21.68
C ARG A 258 -18.11 6.04 -20.49
N ALA A 259 -18.74 5.09 -19.79
CA ALA A 259 -19.49 5.34 -18.56
C ALA A 259 -18.59 5.48 -17.31
N TYR A 260 -17.29 5.65 -17.48
CA TYR A 260 -16.30 5.73 -16.40
C TYR A 260 -15.17 6.72 -16.73
N ASP A 261 -14.48 7.20 -15.70
CA ASP A 261 -13.34 8.10 -15.83
C ASP A 261 -12.07 7.35 -16.28
N PHE A 262 -11.86 7.29 -17.60
CA PHE A 262 -10.68 6.66 -18.19
C PHE A 262 -9.37 7.32 -17.76
N THR A 263 -9.34 8.65 -17.62
CA THR A 263 -8.12 9.38 -17.26
C THR A 263 -7.73 9.09 -15.82
N GLY A 264 -8.71 9.07 -14.91
CA GLY A 264 -8.52 8.71 -13.51
C GLY A 264 -8.04 7.25 -13.34
N VAL A 265 -8.64 6.30 -14.06
CA VAL A 265 -8.20 4.89 -14.04
C VAL A 265 -6.77 4.76 -14.56
N THR A 266 -6.45 5.42 -15.68
CA THR A 266 -5.10 5.38 -16.26
C THR A 266 -4.07 5.98 -15.30
N SER A 267 -4.42 7.09 -14.63
CA SER A 267 -3.57 7.69 -13.60
C SER A 267 -3.37 6.77 -12.39
N TRP A 268 -4.41 6.03 -11.98
CA TRP A 268 -4.32 5.04 -10.90
C TRP A 268 -3.35 3.90 -11.25
N PHE A 269 -3.45 3.33 -12.45
CA PHE A 269 -2.51 2.31 -12.90
C PHE A 269 -1.11 2.89 -13.08
N ALA A 270 -1.00 4.08 -13.68
CA ALA A 270 0.26 4.77 -13.82
C ALA A 270 0.96 4.94 -12.47
N ALA A 271 0.25 5.29 -11.39
CA ALA A 271 0.84 5.41 -10.06
C ALA A 271 1.43 4.09 -9.54
N LYS A 272 0.81 2.94 -9.86
CA LYS A 272 1.22 1.61 -9.38
C LYS A 272 2.18 0.85 -10.31
N CYS A 273 2.26 1.21 -11.59
CA CYS A 273 3.14 0.54 -12.54
C CYS A 273 4.60 0.95 -12.38
N ASP A 274 5.49 0.04 -12.75
CA ASP A 274 6.95 0.23 -12.72
C ASP A 274 7.49 0.66 -14.09
N LEU A 275 6.75 0.34 -15.17
CA LEU A 275 7.01 0.78 -16.53
C LEU A 275 5.70 1.11 -17.25
N ILE A 276 5.71 2.15 -18.07
CA ILE A 276 4.58 2.55 -18.93
C ILE A 276 5.11 2.62 -20.36
N LEU A 277 4.65 1.69 -21.21
CA LEU A 277 4.93 1.70 -22.64
C LEU A 277 3.86 2.51 -23.36
N LEU A 278 4.26 3.69 -23.85
CA LEU A 278 3.45 4.60 -24.64
C LEU A 278 3.61 4.27 -26.13
N LEU A 279 2.65 3.55 -26.69
CA LEU A 279 2.65 3.01 -28.04
C LEU A 279 2.04 4.00 -29.04
N PHE A 280 2.81 4.37 -30.06
CA PHE A 280 2.39 5.21 -31.18
C PHE A 280 2.55 4.48 -32.51
N ASP A 281 1.63 4.74 -33.42
CA ASP A 281 1.75 4.35 -34.82
C ASP A 281 2.11 5.61 -35.64
N PRO A 282 3.30 5.67 -36.27
CA PRO A 282 3.78 6.84 -37.00
C PRO A 282 2.92 7.15 -38.24
N HIS A 283 2.11 6.20 -38.71
CA HIS A 283 1.17 6.41 -39.80
C HIS A 283 -0.10 7.16 -39.35
N LYS A 284 -0.44 7.14 -38.06
CA LYS A 284 -1.67 7.70 -37.48
C LYS A 284 -1.40 8.65 -36.33
N LEU A 285 -0.45 9.56 -36.50
CA LEU A 285 -0.03 10.47 -35.42
C LEU A 285 -1.01 11.64 -35.18
N ASP A 286 -2.27 11.33 -34.90
CA ASP A 286 -3.26 12.32 -34.43
C ASP A 286 -3.29 12.32 -32.91
N ILE A 287 -2.61 13.28 -32.28
CA ILE A 287 -2.65 13.43 -30.82
C ILE A 287 -4.01 14.04 -30.43
N SER A 288 -4.97 13.19 -30.06
CA SER A 288 -6.30 13.63 -29.63
C SER A 288 -6.27 14.33 -28.27
N ASP A 289 -7.28 15.17 -27.96
CA ASP A 289 -7.32 15.85 -26.64
C ASP A 289 -7.37 14.87 -25.44
N GLU A 290 -7.95 13.68 -25.60
CA GLU A 290 -8.02 12.65 -24.55
C GLU A 290 -6.66 12.01 -24.38
N PHE A 291 -5.94 11.78 -25.48
CA PHE A 291 -4.56 11.33 -25.41
C PHE A 291 -3.67 12.37 -24.73
N ASN A 292 -3.86 13.66 -25.02
CA ASN A 292 -3.18 14.76 -24.30
C ASN A 292 -3.54 14.79 -22.81
N ARG A 293 -4.81 14.59 -22.44
CA ARG A 293 -5.24 14.51 -21.02
C ARG A 293 -4.61 13.31 -20.31
N VAL A 294 -4.52 12.17 -20.99
CA VAL A 294 -3.84 10.98 -20.47
C VAL A 294 -2.36 11.26 -20.30
N ILE A 295 -1.64 11.77 -21.30
CA ILE A 295 -0.23 12.17 -21.14
C ILE A 295 -0.05 13.15 -19.97
N THR A 296 -0.96 14.12 -19.84
CA THR A 296 -0.93 15.09 -18.74
C THR A 296 -1.14 14.41 -17.38
N SER A 297 -1.97 13.37 -17.30
CA SER A 297 -2.19 12.61 -16.06
C SER A 297 -1.03 11.66 -15.71
N LEU A 298 -0.10 11.43 -16.64
CA LEU A 298 1.15 10.71 -16.41
C LEU A 298 2.30 11.61 -15.91
N ARG A 299 2.12 12.94 -15.86
CA ARG A 299 3.18 13.84 -15.36
C ARG A 299 3.57 13.49 -13.93
N GLY A 300 4.88 13.48 -13.64
CA GLY A 300 5.42 13.00 -12.37
C GLY A 300 5.71 11.50 -12.34
N HIS A 301 5.47 10.81 -13.47
CA HIS A 301 5.86 9.43 -13.72
C HIS A 301 6.81 9.32 -14.93
N ASP A 302 7.46 10.42 -15.30
CA ASP A 302 8.26 10.54 -16.52
C ASP A 302 9.44 9.55 -16.55
N ASP A 303 9.99 9.21 -15.39
CA ASP A 303 11.13 8.30 -15.24
C ASP A 303 10.80 6.84 -15.62
N LYS A 304 9.51 6.46 -15.59
CA LYS A 304 9.03 5.12 -15.96
C LYS A 304 8.28 5.08 -17.30
N ILE A 305 8.29 6.16 -18.06
CA ILE A 305 7.70 6.18 -19.40
C ILE A 305 8.74 5.74 -20.42
N ARG A 306 8.34 4.86 -21.34
CA ARG A 306 9.07 4.57 -22.59
C ARG A 306 8.13 4.74 -23.76
N VAL A 307 8.53 5.57 -24.71
CA VAL A 307 7.77 5.81 -25.94
C VAL A 307 8.21 4.80 -26.99
N VAL A 308 7.25 4.06 -27.56
CA VAL A 308 7.49 3.04 -28.58
C VAL A 308 6.79 3.47 -29.86
N LEU A 309 7.57 3.73 -30.91
CA LEU A 309 7.09 3.97 -32.26
C LEU A 309 6.88 2.63 -32.96
N ASN A 310 5.72 2.03 -32.76
CA ASN A 310 5.36 0.76 -33.39
C ASN A 310 5.11 0.94 -34.89
N LYS A 311 5.39 -0.08 -35.71
CA LYS A 311 5.23 -0.04 -37.18
C LYS A 311 6.05 1.04 -37.90
N ALA A 312 7.19 1.42 -37.33
CA ALA A 312 8.11 2.39 -37.95
C ALA A 312 8.65 1.95 -39.32
N ASP A 313 8.59 0.66 -39.64
CA ASP A 313 8.91 0.09 -40.95
C ASP A 313 7.90 0.48 -42.06
N GLN A 314 6.72 0.98 -41.68
CA GLN A 314 5.65 1.35 -42.63
C GLN A 314 5.73 2.81 -43.11
N VAL A 315 6.68 3.58 -42.59
CA VAL A 315 6.89 4.99 -42.96
C VAL A 315 8.30 5.20 -43.47
N ASP A 316 8.48 6.16 -44.39
CA ASP A 316 9.82 6.51 -44.84
C ASP A 316 10.62 7.23 -43.73
N THR A 317 11.93 7.29 -43.92
CA THR A 317 12.88 7.91 -42.98
C THR A 317 12.55 9.37 -42.66
N GLN A 318 12.10 10.16 -43.63
CA GLN A 318 11.78 11.58 -43.41
C GLN A 318 10.51 11.74 -42.58
N GLN A 319 9.49 10.94 -42.87
CA GLN A 319 8.24 10.89 -42.13
C GLN A 319 8.48 10.43 -40.69
N LEU A 320 9.31 9.39 -40.48
CA LEU A 320 9.66 8.91 -39.15
C LEU A 320 10.34 9.99 -38.30
N MET A 321 11.30 10.72 -38.87
CA MET A 321 11.97 11.83 -38.16
C MET A 321 11.04 12.99 -37.84
N ARG A 322 10.07 13.29 -38.72
CA ARG A 322 9.03 14.30 -38.45
C ARG A 322 8.11 13.89 -37.30
N VAL A 323 7.68 12.63 -37.30
CA VAL A 323 6.87 12.03 -36.23
C VAL A 323 7.61 12.07 -34.90
N TYR A 324 8.86 11.62 -34.90
CA TYR A 324 9.72 11.64 -33.71
C TYR A 324 9.86 13.06 -33.15
N GLY A 325 10.15 14.04 -34.00
CA GLY A 325 10.22 15.45 -33.60
C GLY A 325 8.91 15.98 -33.00
N ALA A 326 7.77 15.66 -33.62
CA ALA A 326 6.45 16.09 -33.12
C ALA A 326 6.12 15.48 -31.74
N LEU A 327 6.46 14.21 -31.51
CA LEU A 327 6.27 13.55 -30.22
C LEU A 327 7.17 14.17 -29.14
N MET A 328 8.45 14.35 -29.43
CA MET A 328 9.39 14.91 -28.45
C MET A 328 9.01 16.32 -28.03
N CYS A 329 8.50 17.14 -28.96
CA CYS A 329 7.91 18.45 -28.63
C CYS A 329 6.65 18.36 -27.75
N SER A 330 5.88 17.28 -27.84
CA SER A 330 4.67 17.09 -27.02
C SER A 330 5.00 16.70 -25.57
N PHE A 331 6.14 16.04 -25.35
CA PHE A 331 6.62 15.63 -24.03
C PHE A 331 7.59 16.64 -23.38
N ASN A 332 8.24 17.52 -24.16
CA ASN A 332 9.31 18.39 -23.67
C ASN A 332 9.21 19.82 -24.25
N ASP A 333 9.27 20.84 -23.39
CA ASP A 333 9.29 22.27 -23.80
C ASP A 333 10.61 22.72 -24.48
N LYS A 334 11.55 21.79 -24.71
CA LYS A 334 12.84 22.07 -25.34
C LYS A 334 13.07 21.15 -26.55
N PRO A 335 13.50 21.69 -27.71
CA PRO A 335 13.87 20.87 -28.86
C PRO A 335 15.09 20.01 -28.51
N VAL A 336 15.00 18.72 -28.78
CA VAL A 336 16.16 17.82 -28.74
C VAL A 336 17.01 18.11 -29.97
N ASN A 337 18.18 18.70 -29.75
CA ASN A 337 19.19 18.90 -30.79
C ASN A 337 20.09 17.67 -30.92
N ASP A 338 20.22 17.25 -32.18
CA ASP A 338 21.30 16.49 -32.82
C ASP A 338 21.51 14.99 -32.58
N ALA A 339 21.76 14.34 -33.73
CA ALA A 339 22.47 13.08 -33.95
C ALA A 339 21.69 11.75 -33.95
N VAL A 340 20.70 11.61 -34.85
CA VAL A 340 20.45 10.30 -35.50
C VAL A 340 21.23 10.28 -36.81
N SER A 341 22.56 10.17 -36.72
CA SER A 341 23.45 9.94 -37.87
C SER A 341 23.85 8.46 -37.88
N GLY A 342 22.95 7.61 -38.34
CA GLY A 342 23.16 6.18 -38.55
C GLY A 342 22.23 5.66 -39.65
N PRO A 343 22.49 4.47 -40.22
CA PRO A 343 21.59 3.89 -41.22
C PRO A 343 20.23 3.62 -40.57
N ILE A 344 19.21 4.36 -41.01
CA ILE A 344 17.82 4.18 -40.59
C ILE A 344 17.31 2.95 -41.36
N GLY A 345 17.00 1.86 -40.64
CA GLY A 345 16.64 0.58 -41.23
C GLY A 345 16.54 -0.55 -40.20
N LYS A 346 16.49 -1.79 -40.68
CA LYS A 346 16.29 -3.01 -39.86
C LYS A 346 17.24 -3.12 -38.67
N GLU A 347 18.51 -2.74 -38.83
CA GLU A 347 19.51 -2.77 -37.75
C GLU A 347 19.17 -1.83 -36.60
N LEU A 348 18.62 -0.64 -36.89
CA LEU A 348 18.15 0.29 -35.86
C LEU A 348 16.95 -0.31 -35.11
N PHE A 349 16.00 -0.92 -35.82
CA PHE A 349 14.83 -1.54 -35.19
C PHE A 349 15.20 -2.74 -34.32
N GLU A 350 16.13 -3.59 -34.78
CA GLU A 350 16.66 -4.72 -34.00
C GLU A 350 17.37 -4.22 -32.75
N LYS A 351 18.20 -3.19 -32.87
CA LYS A 351 18.90 -2.60 -31.72
C LYS A 351 17.93 -1.98 -30.71
N GLU A 352 16.97 -1.17 -31.14
CA GLU A 352 15.97 -0.55 -30.26
C GLU A 352 15.07 -1.62 -29.61
N GLN A 353 14.77 -2.71 -30.32
CA GLN A 353 14.06 -3.86 -29.76
C GLN A 353 14.89 -4.57 -28.68
N GLU A 354 16.19 -4.78 -28.91
CA GLU A 354 17.11 -5.36 -27.92
C GLU A 354 17.22 -4.47 -26.68
N ASP A 355 17.36 -3.16 -26.86
CA ASP A 355 17.42 -2.17 -25.77
C ASP A 355 16.11 -2.21 -24.94
N LEU A 356 14.94 -2.23 -25.58
CA LEU A 356 13.64 -2.36 -24.90
C LEU A 356 13.50 -3.70 -24.16
N LEU A 357 13.96 -4.80 -24.76
CA LEU A 357 13.94 -6.12 -24.12
C LEU A 357 14.88 -6.18 -22.92
N SER A 358 16.01 -5.48 -22.96
CA SER A 358 16.91 -5.33 -21.81
C SER A 358 16.21 -4.57 -20.68
N ASP A 359 15.62 -3.41 -21.00
CA ASP A 359 14.84 -2.61 -20.05
C ASP A 359 13.74 -3.46 -19.39
N LEU A 360 13.01 -4.26 -20.17
CA LEU A 360 11.95 -5.14 -19.65
C LEU A 360 12.47 -6.23 -18.70
N LYS A 361 13.64 -6.80 -18.98
CA LYS A 361 14.28 -7.81 -18.12
C LYS A 361 14.79 -7.21 -16.81
N ASP A 362 15.19 -5.94 -16.84
CA ASP A 362 15.70 -5.21 -15.67
C ASP A 362 14.57 -4.66 -14.78
N ILE A 363 13.30 -4.69 -15.22
CA ILE A 363 12.16 -4.19 -14.42
C ILE A 363 12.14 -4.77 -13.00
N PRO A 364 12.21 -6.10 -12.78
CA PRO A 364 12.05 -6.63 -11.43
C PRO A 364 13.13 -6.12 -10.47
N LYS A 365 14.36 -5.97 -10.97
CA LYS A 365 15.48 -5.35 -10.26
C LYS A 365 15.17 -3.89 -9.93
N ALA A 366 14.84 -3.09 -10.94
CA ALA A 366 14.54 -1.67 -10.79
C ALA A 366 13.31 -1.41 -9.89
N ALA A 367 12.30 -2.28 -9.93
CA ALA A 367 11.10 -2.21 -9.12
C ALA A 367 11.40 -2.44 -7.63
N CYS A 368 12.34 -3.33 -7.30
CA CYS A 368 12.77 -3.51 -5.91
C CYS A 368 13.39 -2.23 -5.34
N ASP A 369 14.31 -1.62 -6.08
CA ASP A 369 14.96 -0.34 -5.70
C ASP A 369 13.95 0.80 -5.62
N ARG A 370 13.00 0.84 -6.56
CA ARG A 370 11.90 1.81 -6.57
C ARG A 370 11.03 1.68 -5.33
N ARG A 371 10.66 0.47 -4.92
CA ARG A 371 9.85 0.23 -3.71
C ARG A 371 10.54 0.70 -2.44
N ILE A 372 11.85 0.50 -2.32
CA ILE A 372 12.63 1.05 -1.21
C ILE A 372 12.51 2.58 -1.20
N ASN A 373 12.72 3.22 -2.34
CA ASN A 373 12.66 4.67 -2.47
C ASN A 373 11.27 5.23 -2.17
N GLU A 374 10.21 4.61 -2.68
CA GLU A 374 8.83 5.02 -2.42
C GLU A 374 8.44 4.81 -0.95
N PHE A 375 8.91 3.73 -0.32
CA PHE A 375 8.71 3.50 1.10
C PHE A 375 9.37 4.59 1.95
N VAL A 376 10.60 4.97 1.60
CA VAL A 376 11.34 6.05 2.26
C VAL A 376 10.67 7.42 2.05
N LYS A 377 10.19 7.72 0.83
CA LYS A 377 9.42 8.95 0.55
C LYS A 377 8.14 9.00 1.37
N ARG A 378 7.38 7.89 1.42
CA ARG A 378 6.16 7.77 2.22
C ARG A 378 6.42 8.02 3.70
N ALA A 379 7.48 7.41 4.24
CA ALA A 379 7.87 7.61 5.65
C ALA A 379 8.16 9.08 5.97
N ARG A 380 8.90 9.79 5.10
CA ARG A 380 9.12 11.23 5.25
C ARG A 380 7.82 12.03 5.18
N ALA A 381 6.97 11.74 4.19
CA ALA A 381 5.68 12.41 4.03
C ALA A 381 4.78 12.22 5.27
N ALA A 382 4.72 11.02 5.83
CA ALA A 382 3.94 10.72 7.05
C ALA A 382 4.46 11.49 8.27
N LYS A 383 5.79 11.63 8.43
CA LYS A 383 6.39 12.46 9.49
C LYS A 383 6.02 13.93 9.34
N ILE A 384 6.14 14.48 8.14
CA ILE A 384 5.79 15.89 7.85
C ILE A 384 4.31 16.13 8.10
N HIS A 385 3.45 15.21 7.66
CA HIS A 385 2.02 15.22 7.94
C HIS A 385 1.73 15.24 9.45
N ALA A 386 2.40 14.38 10.23
CA ALA A 386 2.26 14.36 11.69
C ALA A 386 2.65 15.70 12.33
N TYR A 387 3.73 16.35 11.85
CA TYR A 387 4.11 17.70 12.31
C TYR A 387 3.07 18.75 11.95
N ILE A 388 2.54 18.73 10.72
CA ILE A 388 1.49 19.65 10.27
C ILE A 388 0.24 19.51 11.14
N ILE A 389 -0.29 18.30 11.30
CA ILE A 389 -1.49 18.03 12.10
C ILE A 389 -1.29 18.47 13.55
N SER A 390 -0.13 18.14 14.13
CA SER A 390 0.21 18.52 15.51
C SER A 390 0.37 20.03 15.69
N HIS A 391 0.95 20.72 14.71
CA HIS A 391 1.09 22.17 14.70
C HIS A 391 -0.27 22.86 14.62
N LEU A 392 -1.15 22.41 13.71
CA LEU A 392 -2.52 22.93 13.62
C LEU A 392 -3.28 22.73 14.93
N LYS A 393 -3.13 21.56 15.59
CA LYS A 393 -3.71 21.31 16.91
C LYS A 393 -3.14 22.25 17.99
N LYS A 394 -1.84 22.55 17.96
CA LYS A 394 -1.14 23.45 18.90
C LYS A 394 -1.63 24.89 18.77
N GLU A 395 -1.95 25.35 17.56
CA GLU A 395 -2.44 26.72 17.30
C GLU A 395 -3.92 26.93 17.67
N MET A 396 -4.67 25.87 18.00
CA MET A 396 -6.09 26.00 18.39
C MET A 396 -6.26 26.56 19.81
N PRO A 397 -7.21 27.49 20.03
CA PRO A 397 -7.47 28.05 21.36
C PRO A 397 -8.20 27.04 22.26
N ALA A 398 -7.89 27.04 23.56
CA ALA A 398 -8.41 26.05 24.51
C ALA A 398 -9.94 26.16 24.76
N MET A 399 -10.51 27.37 24.80
CA MET A 399 -11.91 27.59 25.22
C MET A 399 -12.78 28.24 24.14
N MET A 400 -12.59 29.52 23.84
CA MET A 400 -13.47 30.29 22.95
C MET A 400 -12.83 30.61 21.59
N GLY A 401 -13.67 30.83 20.57
CA GLY A 401 -13.23 31.27 19.24
C GLY A 401 -12.69 30.16 18.32
N LYS A 402 -12.87 28.88 18.69
CA LYS A 402 -12.34 27.71 17.95
C LYS A 402 -12.70 27.70 16.47
N SER A 403 -13.96 27.97 16.11
CA SER A 403 -14.40 28.01 14.71
C SER A 403 -13.68 29.09 13.89
N LYS A 404 -13.59 30.31 14.43
CA LYS A 404 -12.89 31.43 13.79
C LYS A 404 -11.38 31.17 13.68
N ALA A 405 -10.77 30.56 14.70
CA ALA A 405 -9.36 30.18 14.69
C ALA A 405 -9.07 29.09 13.66
N GLN A 406 -9.90 28.05 13.60
CA GLN A 406 -9.79 27.00 12.58
C GLN A 406 -9.91 27.58 11.17
N GLN A 407 -10.89 28.45 10.91
CA GLN A 407 -11.02 29.08 9.59
C GLN A 407 -9.76 29.88 9.24
N LYS A 408 -9.22 30.65 10.18
CA LYS A 408 -7.97 31.40 9.99
C LYS A 408 -6.77 30.49 9.67
N LEU A 409 -6.66 29.34 10.33
CA LEU A 409 -5.60 28.36 10.05
C LEU A 409 -5.74 27.74 8.66
N ILE A 410 -6.97 27.40 8.26
CA ILE A 410 -7.28 26.86 6.92
C ILE A 410 -6.97 27.91 5.83
N ASP A 411 -7.34 29.17 6.04
CA ASP A 411 -7.09 30.25 5.10
C ASP A 411 -5.58 30.53 4.95
N ASN A 412 -4.84 30.50 6.06
CA ASN A 412 -3.39 30.73 6.11
C ASN A 412 -2.54 29.44 6.02
N LEU A 413 -3.06 28.35 5.47
CA LEU A 413 -2.42 27.03 5.54
C LEU A 413 -0.98 27.02 4.97
N ALA A 414 -0.72 27.74 3.88
CA ALA A 414 0.63 27.88 3.32
C ALA A 414 1.61 28.52 4.31
N GLY A 415 1.16 29.53 5.06
CA GLY A 415 1.94 30.18 6.11
C GLY A 415 2.21 29.23 7.28
N GLU A 416 1.23 28.40 7.64
CA GLU A 416 1.39 27.38 8.68
C GLU A 416 2.40 26.30 8.27
N PHE A 417 2.38 25.84 7.00
CA PHE A 417 3.39 24.93 6.47
C PHE A 417 4.79 25.53 6.56
N GLY A 418 4.94 26.81 6.21
CA GLY A 418 6.21 27.53 6.34
C GLY A 418 6.71 27.69 7.78
N LYS A 419 5.82 27.70 8.79
CA LYS A 419 6.24 27.64 10.20
C LYS A 419 6.79 26.25 10.55
N VAL A 420 6.06 25.20 10.21
CA VAL A 420 6.46 23.79 10.45
C VAL A 420 7.80 23.50 9.77
N GLN A 421 7.96 23.95 8.53
CA GLN A 421 9.20 23.79 7.77
C GLN A 421 10.42 24.37 8.51
N ARG A 422 10.28 25.58 9.07
CA ARG A 422 11.35 26.26 9.80
C ARG A 422 11.61 25.65 11.19
N GLU A 423 10.55 25.29 11.91
CA GLU A 423 10.66 24.70 13.26
C GLU A 423 11.41 23.36 13.22
N PHE A 424 11.13 22.53 12.22
CA PHE A 424 11.68 21.17 12.11
C PHE A 424 12.76 21.01 11.03
N HIS A 425 13.20 22.09 10.38
CA HIS A 425 14.24 22.09 9.34
C HIS A 425 13.97 21.12 8.19
N LEU A 426 12.72 21.14 7.68
CA LEU A 426 12.25 20.18 6.69
C LEU A 426 12.45 20.68 5.25
N PRO A 427 12.75 19.81 4.27
CA PRO A 427 12.82 20.18 2.86
C PRO A 427 11.46 20.66 2.34
N PRO A 428 11.39 21.76 1.56
CA PRO A 428 10.12 22.25 1.03
C PRO A 428 9.47 21.27 0.03
N GLY A 429 10.29 20.51 -0.70
CA GLY A 429 9.81 19.54 -1.70
C GLY A 429 9.08 18.33 -1.12
N ASP A 430 9.21 18.08 0.18
CA ASP A 430 8.53 16.96 0.84
C ASP A 430 7.15 17.37 1.42
N PHE A 431 6.75 18.64 1.33
CA PHE A 431 5.44 19.10 1.80
C PHE A 431 4.32 18.77 0.79
N PRO A 432 3.12 18.43 1.28
CA PRO A 432 1.98 18.15 0.41
C PRO A 432 1.48 19.42 -0.29
N ASN A 433 0.72 19.23 -1.37
CA ASN A 433 0.05 20.34 -2.05
C ASN A 433 -0.93 21.04 -1.10
N VAL A 434 -0.76 22.34 -0.92
CA VAL A 434 -1.53 23.14 0.06
C VAL A 434 -3.02 23.15 -0.26
N GLU A 435 -3.40 23.27 -1.53
CA GLU A 435 -4.81 23.34 -1.94
C GLU A 435 -5.53 22.03 -1.68
N HIS A 436 -4.94 20.91 -2.11
CA HIS A 436 -5.49 19.58 -1.87
C HIS A 436 -5.60 19.29 -0.36
N PHE A 437 -4.57 19.62 0.42
CA PHE A 437 -4.60 19.46 1.87
C PHE A 437 -5.70 20.31 2.51
N ARG A 438 -5.90 21.55 2.03
CA ARG A 438 -6.94 22.45 2.53
C ARG A 438 -8.34 21.88 2.30
N GLU A 439 -8.59 21.30 1.14
CA GLU A 439 -9.87 20.67 0.81
C GLU A 439 -10.20 19.54 1.79
N SER A 440 -9.25 18.62 2.01
CA SER A 440 -9.41 17.54 2.99
C SER A 440 -9.59 18.09 4.41
N LEU A 441 -8.79 19.09 4.80
CA LEU A 441 -8.82 19.69 6.15
C LEU A 441 -10.16 20.32 6.52
N ARG A 442 -10.91 20.87 5.55
CA ARG A 442 -12.24 21.48 5.78
C ARG A 442 -13.26 20.50 6.36
N GLY A 443 -13.10 19.20 6.09
CA GLY A 443 -13.96 18.14 6.63
C GLY A 443 -13.71 17.81 8.11
N TYR A 444 -12.68 18.38 8.73
CA TYR A 444 -12.25 18.00 10.08
C TYR A 444 -12.41 19.13 11.10
N ASN A 445 -12.52 18.73 12.38
CA ASN A 445 -12.39 19.63 13.51
C ASN A 445 -10.95 19.53 14.04
N ILE A 446 -10.16 20.58 13.85
CA ILE A 446 -8.74 20.63 14.24
C ILE A 446 -8.56 20.43 15.75
N ASP A 447 -9.54 20.82 16.56
CA ASP A 447 -9.48 20.61 18.01
C ASP A 447 -9.57 19.13 18.41
N LYS A 448 -9.96 18.23 17.49
CA LYS A 448 -9.96 16.78 17.74
C LYS A 448 -8.69 16.08 17.27
N PHE A 449 -7.73 16.81 16.71
CA PHE A 449 -6.46 16.24 16.31
C PHE A 449 -5.58 15.89 17.50
N GLU A 450 -4.72 14.89 17.26
CA GLU A 450 -3.71 14.44 18.22
C GLU A 450 -2.61 15.49 18.35
N LYS A 451 -2.05 15.61 19.57
CA LYS A 451 -0.81 16.37 19.78
C LYS A 451 0.38 15.57 19.24
N LEU A 452 1.52 16.24 19.08
CA LEU A 452 2.75 15.56 18.68
C LEU A 452 3.15 14.52 19.74
N LYS A 453 3.44 13.30 19.29
CA LYS A 453 3.94 12.18 20.09
C LYS A 453 5.40 11.92 19.70
N PRO A 454 6.39 12.51 20.41
CA PRO A 454 7.80 12.46 20.01
C PRO A 454 8.34 11.04 19.86
N LYS A 455 7.88 10.10 20.70
CA LYS A 455 8.28 8.69 20.61
C LYS A 455 7.95 8.06 19.25
N MET A 456 6.79 8.37 18.67
CA MET A 456 6.40 7.81 17.37
C MET A 456 7.25 8.38 16.24
N ILE A 457 7.57 9.68 16.32
CA ILE A 457 8.49 10.32 15.38
C ILE A 457 9.88 9.67 15.45
N GLN A 458 10.40 9.47 16.67
CA GLN A 458 11.70 8.83 16.88
C GLN A 458 11.73 7.41 16.31
N VAL A 459 10.66 6.63 16.48
CA VAL A 459 10.55 5.28 15.89
C VAL A 459 10.69 5.28 14.37
N VAL A 460 10.10 6.27 13.68
CA VAL A 460 10.25 6.43 12.22
C VAL A 460 11.63 6.97 11.85
N ASP A 461 12.22 7.84 12.67
CA ASP A 461 13.61 8.30 12.47
C ASP A 461 14.62 7.15 12.58
N ASP A 462 14.51 6.31 13.61
CA ASP A 462 15.37 5.15 13.79
C ASP A 462 15.19 4.15 12.64
N MET A 463 13.95 4.00 12.14
CA MET A 463 13.65 3.18 10.96
C MET A 463 14.41 3.67 9.71
N LEU A 464 14.35 4.97 9.44
CA LEU A 464 15.01 5.58 8.28
C LEU A 464 16.54 5.56 8.42
N ALA A 465 17.06 5.84 9.62
CA ALA A 465 18.49 6.00 9.87
C ALA A 465 19.24 4.67 10.03
N TYR A 466 18.59 3.64 10.58
CA TYR A 466 19.25 2.39 10.96
C TYR A 466 18.59 1.15 10.37
N ASP A 467 17.27 0.98 10.50
CA ASP A 467 16.64 -0.29 10.12
C ASP A 467 16.65 -0.53 8.61
N ILE A 468 16.30 0.48 7.81
CA ILE A 468 16.32 0.35 6.34
C ILE A 468 17.75 0.12 5.86
N PRO A 469 18.77 0.91 6.24
CA PRO A 469 20.16 0.61 5.86
C PRO A 469 20.63 -0.78 6.30
N ASN A 470 20.24 -1.25 7.49
CA ASN A 470 20.60 -2.60 7.96
C ASN A 470 19.89 -3.70 7.16
N LEU A 471 18.62 -3.49 6.78
CA LEU A 471 17.88 -4.39 5.91
C LEU A 471 18.61 -4.55 4.55
N LEU A 472 19.00 -3.44 3.93
CA LEU A 472 19.68 -3.44 2.63
C LEU A 472 21.12 -4.00 2.69
N LYS A 473 21.76 -3.99 3.87
CA LYS A 473 23.04 -4.68 4.07
C LYS A 473 22.88 -6.19 4.17
N ASN A 474 21.78 -6.65 4.78
CA ASN A 474 21.57 -8.07 5.08
C ASN A 474 20.89 -8.83 3.94
N PHE A 475 20.11 -8.13 3.10
CA PHE A 475 19.40 -8.71 1.97
C PHE A 475 19.79 -7.98 0.70
N LYS A 476 20.23 -8.75 -0.31
CA LYS A 476 20.47 -8.23 -1.65
C LYS A 476 19.18 -8.19 -2.45
N ASN A 477 19.16 -7.38 -3.50
CA ASN A 477 18.10 -7.45 -4.49
C ASN A 477 18.13 -8.87 -5.10
N PRO A 478 17.02 -9.62 -5.06
CA PRO A 478 17.01 -11.00 -5.57
C PRO A 478 17.22 -11.09 -7.09
N TYR A 479 17.21 -9.95 -7.79
CA TYR A 479 17.43 -9.83 -9.22
C TYR A 479 18.83 -9.27 -9.57
N ASP A 480 19.73 -9.13 -8.59
CA ASP A 480 21.13 -8.68 -8.80
C ASP A 480 22.07 -9.75 -9.34
#